data_AF-A0A9N8WP38-F1
#
_entry.id   AF-A0A9N8WP38-F1
#
_cell.length_a   1.000
_cell.length_b   1.000
_cell.length_c   1.000
_cell.angle_alpha   90.00
_cell.angle_beta   90.00
_cell.angle_gamma   90.00
#
_symmetry.space_group_name_H-M   'P 1'
#
loop_
_entity.id
_entity.type
_entity.pdbx_description
1 polymer ?
#
loop_
_entity_poly.entity_id
_entity_poly.type
_entity_poly.pdbx_seq_one_letter_code
_entity_poly.pdbx_strand_id
1 'polypeptide(L)'
;MSEQNNQAFLTKIQQMACCNKKCFSTSINHNKALKRFCKIRLMSAIEKNIFFLGILEVSVCQKAWLTIYAIGKSKWEAIQTHYSKNDINPIVHSLKECVSNHAIKFETILHILMFIRNFAIQHGLPST
;
A
#
# COMPACT_ATOMS: atom_id res chain seq x y z
N MET A 1 -13.62 -4.59 -0.05
CA MET A 1 -13.45 -3.89 1.25
C MET A 1 -14.84 -3.71 1.85
N SER A 2 -15.06 -4.04 3.13
CA SER A 2 -16.42 -4.08 3.68
C SER A 2 -16.98 -2.68 4.01
N GLU A 3 -18.28 -2.50 3.80
CA GLU A 3 -19.06 -1.30 4.16
C GLU A 3 -18.81 -0.86 5.61
N GLN A 4 -18.72 -1.83 6.52
CA GLN A 4 -18.44 -1.62 7.94
C GLN A 4 -17.09 -0.93 8.20
N ASN A 5 -16.05 -1.27 7.44
CA ASN A 5 -14.74 -0.63 7.57
C ASN A 5 -14.76 0.83 7.11
N ASN A 6 -15.57 1.15 6.10
CA ASN A 6 -15.74 2.51 5.61
C ASN A 6 -16.51 3.35 6.63
N GLN A 7 -17.58 2.80 7.19
CA GLN A 7 -18.40 3.48 8.18
C GLN A 7 -17.60 3.75 9.47
N ALA A 8 -16.83 2.77 9.95
CA ALA A 8 -15.95 2.95 11.10
C ALA A 8 -14.91 4.07 10.88
N PHE A 9 -14.35 4.18 9.67
CA PHE A 9 -13.43 5.26 9.33
C PHE A 9 -14.13 6.63 9.34
N LEU A 10 -15.32 6.74 8.74
CA LEU A 10 -16.10 7.99 8.70
C LEU A 10 -16.48 8.46 10.10
N THR A 11 -17.02 7.56 10.93
CA THR A 11 -17.36 7.86 12.33
C THR A 11 -16.15 8.37 13.10
N LYS A 12 -14.97 7.74 12.89
CA LYS A 12 -13.73 8.13 13.54
C LYS A 12 -13.29 9.55 13.16
N ILE A 13 -13.30 9.93 11.89
CA ILE A 13 -12.89 11.28 11.48
C ILE A 13 -13.91 12.36 11.89
N GLN A 14 -15.19 12.00 12.03
CA GLN A 14 -16.24 12.92 12.47
C GLN A 14 -16.20 13.20 13.97
N GLN A 15 -15.90 12.18 14.78
CA GLN A 15 -15.93 12.29 16.24
C GLN A 15 -14.57 12.66 16.85
N MET A 16 -13.47 12.41 16.14
CA MET A 16 -12.13 12.63 16.69
C MET A 16 -11.74 14.11 16.70
N ALA A 17 -11.32 14.61 17.87
CA ALA A 17 -10.65 15.89 17.95
C ALA A 17 -9.23 15.80 17.35
N CYS A 18 -9.00 16.50 16.23
CA CYS A 18 -7.71 16.48 15.53
C CYS A 18 -6.66 17.42 16.13
N CYS A 19 -7.02 18.69 16.28
CA CYS A 19 -6.11 19.80 16.48
C CYS A 19 -6.96 20.97 16.99
N ASN A 20 -6.35 22.01 17.58
CA ASN A 20 -7.10 23.22 17.99
C ASN A 20 -7.85 23.86 16.80
N LYS A 21 -7.35 23.67 15.58
CA LYS A 21 -7.97 24.13 14.32
C LYS A 21 -9.13 23.24 13.82
N LYS A 22 -9.50 22.17 14.55
CA LYS A 22 -10.57 21.19 14.20
C LYS A 22 -10.53 20.72 12.74
N CYS A 23 -9.33 20.37 12.30
CA CYS A 23 -8.94 20.08 10.91
C CYS A 23 -9.91 19.11 10.18
N PHE A 24 -10.43 18.08 10.85
CA PHE A 24 -11.39 17.14 10.24
C PHE A 24 -12.73 17.77 9.87
N SER A 25 -13.17 18.79 10.59
CA SER A 25 -14.45 19.47 10.35
C SER A 25 -14.27 20.68 9.43
N THR A 26 -13.11 21.33 9.47
CA THR A 26 -12.89 22.65 8.86
C THR A 26 -12.20 22.62 7.50
N SER A 27 -11.29 21.66 7.25
CA SER A 27 -10.44 21.69 6.05
C SER A 27 -10.39 20.38 5.26
N ILE A 28 -10.91 19.28 5.81
CA ILE A 28 -10.80 17.96 5.21
C ILE A 28 -12.14 17.55 4.59
N ASN A 29 -12.14 17.33 3.28
CA ASN A 29 -13.29 16.75 2.59
C ASN A 29 -13.37 15.23 2.87
N HIS A 30 -14.42 14.79 3.58
CA HIS A 30 -14.55 13.39 4.04
C HIS A 30 -14.66 12.40 2.89
N ASN A 31 -15.34 12.74 1.80
CA ASN A 31 -15.46 11.87 0.62
C ASN A 31 -14.10 11.67 -0.06
N LYS A 32 -13.31 12.73 -0.22
CA LYS A 32 -11.94 12.64 -0.75
C LYS A 32 -11.03 11.87 0.22
N ALA A 33 -11.19 12.06 1.54
CA ALA A 33 -10.44 11.33 2.55
C ALA A 33 -10.74 9.82 2.53
N LEU A 34 -12.02 9.44 2.40
CA LEU A 34 -12.44 8.05 2.25
C LEU A 34 -11.84 7.44 0.98
N LYS A 35 -11.95 8.11 -0.17
CA LYS A 35 -11.33 7.64 -1.42
C LYS A 35 -9.82 7.40 -1.28
N ARG A 36 -9.11 8.30 -0.59
CA ARG A 36 -7.67 8.16 -0.29
C ARG A 36 -7.40 6.97 0.63
N PHE A 37 -8.18 6.81 1.70
CA PHE A 37 -8.10 5.68 2.62
C PHE A 37 -8.30 4.34 1.89
N CYS A 38 -9.33 4.24 1.06
CA CYS A 38 -9.59 3.07 0.21
C CYS A 38 -8.39 2.78 -0.71
N LYS A 39 -7.93 3.81 -1.45
CA LYS A 39 -6.83 3.69 -2.42
C LYS A 39 -5.55 3.18 -1.75
N ILE A 40 -5.20 3.71 -0.59
CA ILE A 40 -3.98 3.33 0.10
C ILE A 40 -4.06 1.92 0.66
N ARG A 41 -5.22 1.45 1.12
CA ARG A 41 -5.33 0.05 1.56
C ARG A 41 -5.03 -0.94 0.43
N LEU A 42 -5.30 -0.57 -0.83
CA LEU A 42 -5.03 -1.37 -2.01
C LEU A 42 -3.56 -1.31 -2.48
N MET A 43 -2.77 -0.36 -2.00
CA MET A 43 -1.36 -0.20 -2.39
C MET A 43 -0.46 -1.23 -1.70
N SER A 44 0.58 -1.68 -2.40
CA SER A 44 1.68 -2.45 -1.84
C SER A 44 2.46 -1.65 -0.79
N ALA A 45 3.28 -2.33 0.01
CA ALA A 45 4.10 -1.67 1.04
C ALA A 45 5.09 -0.64 0.44
N ILE A 46 5.62 -0.93 -0.76
CA ILE A 46 6.58 -0.06 -1.44
C ILE A 46 5.87 1.20 -1.95
N GLU A 47 4.72 1.03 -2.63
CA GLU A 47 3.92 2.15 -3.13
C GLU A 47 3.45 3.08 -2.00
N LYS A 48 3.06 2.51 -0.85
CA LYS A 48 2.74 3.27 0.36
C LYS A 48 3.91 4.15 0.81
N ASN A 49 5.11 3.58 0.88
CA ASN A 49 6.30 4.30 1.33
C ASN A 49 6.65 5.46 0.38
N ILE A 50 6.63 5.23 -0.93
CA ILE A 50 6.87 6.27 -1.95
C ILE A 50 5.81 7.38 -1.87
N PHE A 51 4.54 7.00 -1.71
CA PHE A 51 3.46 7.97 -1.57
C PHE A 51 3.61 8.82 -0.29
N PHE A 52 4.03 8.22 0.83
CA PHE A 52 4.25 8.96 2.07
C PHE A 52 5.46 9.89 2.00
N LEU A 53 6.52 9.51 1.29
CA LEU A 53 7.68 10.36 0.98
C LEU A 53 7.26 11.66 0.30
N GLY A 54 6.49 11.58 -0.79
CA GLY A 54 6.04 12.77 -1.54
C GLY A 54 5.12 13.71 -0.77
N ILE A 55 4.68 13.35 0.44
CA ILE A 55 3.82 14.18 1.30
C ILE A 55 4.58 14.79 2.48
N LEU A 56 5.82 14.37 2.76
CA LEU A 56 6.65 14.95 3.83
C LEU A 56 6.86 16.47 3.66
N GLU A 57 6.77 16.98 2.43
CA GLU A 57 6.91 18.41 2.12
C GLU A 57 5.62 19.22 2.25
N VAL A 58 4.46 18.59 2.48
CA VAL A 58 3.17 19.30 2.51
C VAL A 58 2.80 19.64 3.95
N SER A 59 2.49 20.92 4.21
CA SER A 59 2.03 21.42 5.52
C SER A 59 0.61 20.94 5.86
N VAL A 60 0.45 19.65 6.16
CA VAL A 60 -0.81 19.04 6.62
C VAL A 60 -0.73 18.76 8.11
N CYS A 61 -1.83 18.90 8.84
CA CYS A 61 -1.89 18.49 10.24
C CYS A 61 -1.51 17.01 10.38
N GLN A 62 -0.41 16.74 11.09
CA GLN A 62 0.14 15.39 11.26
C GLN A 62 -0.88 14.41 11.86
N LYS A 63 -1.65 14.83 12.87
CA LYS A 63 -2.67 13.97 13.49
C LYS A 63 -3.81 13.62 12.51
N ALA A 64 -4.22 14.58 11.69
CA ALA A 64 -5.21 14.33 10.65
C ALA A 64 -4.70 13.33 9.62
N TRP A 65 -3.45 13.56 9.18
CA TRP A 65 -2.78 12.75 8.19
C TRP A 65 -2.63 11.30 8.64
N LEU A 66 -2.08 11.07 9.84
CA LEU A 66 -1.92 9.72 10.42
C LEU A 66 -3.25 8.97 10.50
N THR A 67 -4.32 9.69 10.83
CA THR A 67 -5.67 9.11 10.94
C THR A 67 -6.24 8.76 9.57
N ILE A 68 -6.14 9.65 8.58
CA ILE A 68 -6.65 9.43 7.22
C ILE A 68 -5.96 8.22 6.58
N TYR A 69 -4.66 8.07 6.81
CA TYR A 69 -3.85 7.01 6.21
C TYR A 69 -3.72 5.77 7.09
N ALA A 70 -4.36 5.77 8.27
CA ALA A 70 -4.32 4.69 9.26
C ALA A 70 -2.88 4.23 9.58
N ILE A 71 -1.98 5.19 9.78
CA ILE A 71 -0.59 4.95 10.12
C ILE A 71 -0.39 5.21 11.61
N GLY A 72 0.19 4.23 12.31
CA GLY A 72 0.61 4.40 13.69
C GLY A 72 1.75 5.41 13.83
N LYS A 73 1.74 6.19 14.91
CA LYS A 73 2.76 7.22 15.18
C LYS A 73 4.19 6.64 15.13
N SER A 74 4.42 5.49 15.76
CA SER A 74 5.71 4.79 15.74
C SER A 74 6.18 4.41 14.34
N LYS A 75 5.26 3.92 13.50
CA LYS A 75 5.56 3.60 12.10
C LYS A 75 5.92 4.85 11.30
N TRP A 76 5.23 5.96 11.54
CA TRP A 76 5.54 7.23 10.90
C TRP A 76 6.91 7.77 11.31
N GLU A 77 7.23 7.75 12.61
CA GLU A 77 8.55 8.14 13.13
C GLU A 77 9.67 7.26 12.56
N ALA A 78 9.43 5.95 12.41
CA ALA A 78 10.37 5.03 11.77
C ALA A 78 10.59 5.37 10.28
N ILE A 79 9.53 5.70 9.55
CA ILE A 79 9.61 6.15 8.15
C ILE A 79 10.43 7.43 8.05
N GLN A 80 10.10 8.45 8.86
CA GLN A 80 10.83 9.72 8.87
C GLN A 80 12.32 9.52 9.20
N THR A 81 12.61 8.72 10.24
CA THR A 81 13.98 8.45 10.67
C THR A 81 14.78 7.73 9.60
N HIS A 82 14.18 6.74 8.92
CA HIS A 82 14.84 6.00 7.85
C HIS A 82 15.19 6.91 6.68
N TYR A 83 14.22 7.63 6.12
CA TYR A 83 14.44 8.43 4.92
C TYR A 83 15.28 9.69 5.18
N SER A 84 15.30 10.21 6.43
CA SER A 84 16.23 11.27 6.82
C SER A 84 17.70 10.82 6.85
N LYS A 85 17.97 9.51 7.02
CA LYS A 85 19.33 8.96 7.12
C LYS A 85 19.78 8.28 5.85
N ASN A 86 18.85 7.63 5.15
CA ASN A 86 19.15 6.69 4.07
C ASN A 86 18.71 7.21 2.69
N ASP A 87 18.34 8.48 2.57
CA ASP A 87 17.75 9.07 1.35
C ASP A 87 16.54 8.24 0.86
N ILE A 88 16.14 8.31 -0.42
CA ILE A 88 15.00 7.58 -1.02
C ILE A 88 15.12 6.05 -1.04
N ASN A 89 16.13 5.46 -0.39
CA ASN A 89 16.29 4.01 -0.32
C ASN A 89 15.08 3.38 0.39
N PRO A 90 14.40 2.39 -0.20
CA PRO A 90 13.21 1.82 0.38
C PRO A 90 13.49 1.09 1.69
N ILE A 91 12.58 1.20 2.67
CA ILE A 91 12.61 0.36 3.87
C ILE A 91 12.42 -1.10 3.44
N VAL A 92 13.50 -1.88 3.54
CA VAL A 92 13.52 -3.30 3.25
C VAL A 92 13.56 -4.08 4.56
N HIS A 93 12.65 -5.05 4.71
CA HIS A 93 12.75 -6.04 5.77
C HIS A 93 13.95 -6.95 5.46
N SER A 94 14.67 -7.40 6.49
CA SER A 94 15.81 -8.31 6.41
C SER A 94 15.52 -9.69 5.78
N LEU A 95 14.29 -9.92 5.31
CA LEU A 95 13.87 -11.15 4.62
C LEU A 95 13.72 -10.97 3.10
N LYS A 96 14.02 -9.79 2.55
CA LYS A 96 13.80 -9.52 1.12
C LYS A 96 14.78 -10.23 0.18
N GLU A 97 15.85 -10.80 0.73
CA GLU A 97 16.76 -11.74 0.02
C GLU A 97 16.40 -13.21 0.24
N CYS A 98 15.43 -13.52 1.12
CA CYS A 98 14.90 -14.87 1.25
C CYS A 98 13.89 -15.14 0.14
N VAL A 99 14.41 -15.54 -1.02
CA VAL A 99 13.61 -16.32 -1.98
C VAL A 99 13.22 -17.60 -1.26
N SER A 100 11.92 -17.87 -1.08
CA SER A 100 11.48 -19.15 -0.53
C SER A 100 12.10 -20.27 -1.36
N ASN A 101 12.77 -21.23 -0.73
CA ASN A 101 13.27 -22.43 -1.41
C ASN A 101 12.13 -23.26 -2.04
N HIS A 102 10.87 -22.92 -1.75
CA HIS A 102 9.68 -23.54 -2.30
C HIS A 102 8.99 -22.66 -3.37
N ALA A 103 9.50 -21.44 -3.61
CA ALA A 103 9.01 -20.61 -4.70
C ALA A 103 9.42 -21.23 -6.04
N ILE A 104 8.43 -21.51 -6.88
CA ILE A 104 8.65 -22.03 -8.23
C ILE A 104 9.40 -20.97 -9.03
N LYS A 105 10.54 -21.36 -9.61
CA LYS A 105 11.34 -20.46 -10.45
C LYS A 105 10.54 -20.10 -11.70
N PHE A 106 10.69 -18.87 -12.18
CA PHE A 106 10.08 -18.42 -13.43
C PHE A 106 10.40 -19.37 -14.60
N GLU A 107 11.63 -19.87 -14.67
CA GLU A 107 12.06 -20.87 -15.65
C GLU A 107 11.23 -22.16 -15.63
N THR A 108 10.85 -22.63 -14.44
CA THR A 108 10.00 -23.81 -14.29
C THR A 108 8.59 -23.55 -14.82
N ILE A 109 8.05 -22.35 -14.62
CA ILE A 109 6.76 -21.94 -15.19
C ILE A 109 6.85 -21.90 -16.72
N LEU A 110 7.95 -21.36 -17.26
CA LEU A 110 8.19 -21.29 -18.71
C LEU A 110 8.25 -22.68 -19.34
N HIS A 111 8.97 -23.62 -18.72
CA HIS A 111 9.03 -25.01 -19.18
C HIS A 111 7.66 -25.70 -19.16
N ILE A 112 6.83 -25.47 -18.15
CA ILE A 112 5.46 -26.02 -18.09
C ILE A 112 4.61 -25.47 -19.24
N LEU A 113 4.67 -24.16 -19.50
CA LEU A 113 3.93 -23.55 -20.62
C LEU A 113 4.40 -24.07 -21.98
N MET A 114 5.72 -24.21 -22.18
CA MET A 114 6.28 -24.80 -23.39
C MET A 114 5.85 -26.25 -23.58
N PHE A 115 5.87 -27.05 -22.50
CA PHE A 115 5.40 -28.43 -22.52
C PHE A 115 3.93 -28.51 -22.94
N ILE A 116 3.04 -27.74 -22.30
CA ILE A 116 1.60 -27.72 -22.64
C ILE A 116 1.39 -27.32 -24.11
N ARG A 117 2.09 -26.28 -24.58
CA ARG A 117 2.01 -25.83 -25.98
C ARG A 117 2.46 -26.93 -26.95
N ASN A 118 3.62 -27.54 -26.71
CA ASN A 118 4.16 -28.56 -27.59
C ASN A 118 3.32 -29.84 -27.57
N PHE A 119 2.82 -30.24 -26.40
CA PHE A 119 1.90 -31.36 -26.26
C PHE A 119 0.60 -31.09 -27.04
N ALA A 120 0.04 -29.89 -26.93
CA ALA A 120 -1.15 -29.49 -27.69
C ALA A 120 -0.89 -29.43 -29.21
N ILE A 121 0.29 -29.02 -29.66
CA ILE A 121 0.66 -29.05 -31.09
C ILE A 121 0.83 -30.48 -31.60
N GLN A 122 1.45 -31.35 -30.81
CA GLN A 122 1.78 -32.72 -31.20
C GLN A 122 0.58 -33.67 -31.12
N HIS A 123 -0.32 -33.45 -30.15
CA HIS A 123 -1.43 -34.35 -29.84
C HIS A 123 -2.82 -33.70 -29.93
N GLY A 124 -2.90 -32.38 -30.03
CA GLY A 124 -4.14 -31.70 -30.38
C GLY A 124 -4.39 -31.80 -31.88
N LEU A 125 -5.63 -32.05 -32.27
CA LEU A 125 -6.03 -31.99 -33.68
C LEU A 125 -5.71 -30.57 -34.22
N PRO A 126 -5.15 -30.44 -35.43
CA PRO A 126 -4.87 -29.13 -36.01
C PRO A 126 -6.16 -28.31 -36.03
N SER A 127 -6.11 -27.12 -35.42
CA SER A 127 -7.20 -26.16 -35.53
C SER A 127 -7.36 -25.80 -37.02
N THR A 128 -8.46 -26.25 -37.61
CA THR A 128 -8.93 -25.83 -38.95
C THR A 128 -9.12 -24.33 -39.04
#